data_AF-A0A965BRM1-F1
#
_entry.id   AF-A0A965BRM1-F1
#
_cell.length_a   1.000
_cell.length_b   1.000
_cell.length_c   1.000
_cell.angle_alpha   90.00
_cell.angle_beta   90.00
_cell.angle_gamma   90.00
#
_symmetry.space_group_name_H-M   'P 1'
#
loop_
_entity.id
_entity.type
_entity.pdbx_description
1 polymer ?
#
loop_
_entity_poly.entity_id
_entity_poly.type
_entity_poly.pdbx_seq_one_letter_code
_entity_poly.pdbx_strand_id
1 'polypeptide(L)'
;LSVLSVCLLSQPLTAEEEDLLKPLLLIAFEQDSPDVGWYVQNDNVMGGQSVGGFSVQASELVFSGNTNTNGGGFSSIRSEPLELDLADYDGIRLTVKADGRRYTAAISRLQAGRADTGQKSDQGVCAVSVR
;
A
#
# COMPACT_ATOMS: atom_id res chain seq x y z
N LEU A 1 23.06 42.78 23.42
CA LEU A 1 22.66 41.90 22.30
C LEU A 1 22.67 40.47 22.81
N SER A 2 21.51 39.84 22.96
CA SER A 2 21.40 38.40 23.29
C SER A 2 20.54 37.78 22.20
N VAL A 3 21.13 36.88 21.42
CA VAL A 3 20.45 36.17 20.34
C VAL A 3 19.96 34.87 20.95
N LEU A 4 18.66 34.83 21.28
CA LEU A 4 18.00 33.61 21.73
C LEU A 4 17.79 32.74 20.49
N SER A 5 18.69 31.78 20.28
CA SER A 5 18.54 30.75 19.24
C SER A 5 17.46 29.77 19.70
N VAL A 6 16.24 29.95 19.19
CA VAL A 6 15.15 29.02 19.39
C VAL A 6 15.40 27.82 18.47
N CYS A 7 16.01 26.78 19.01
CA CYS A 7 16.02 25.46 18.39
C CYS A 7 14.58 24.94 18.34
N LEU A 8 13.94 25.11 17.17
CA LEU A 8 12.71 24.42 16.80
C LEU A 8 13.01 22.91 16.76
N LEU A 9 12.77 22.23 17.88
CA LEU A 9 12.71 20.78 17.95
C LEU A 9 11.46 20.35 17.16
N SER A 10 11.67 19.86 15.93
CA SER A 10 10.65 19.13 15.17
C SER A 10 10.28 17.88 15.94
N GLN A 11 9.17 17.91 16.67
CA GLN A 11 8.60 16.71 17.26
C GLN A 11 8.08 15.83 16.11
N PRO A 12 8.43 14.53 16.05
CA PRO A 12 7.73 13.63 15.14
C PRO A 12 6.26 13.61 15.57
N LEU A 13 5.36 13.82 14.60
CA LEU A 13 3.92 13.71 14.81
C LEU A 13 3.57 12.22 14.93
N THR A 14 3.85 11.63 16.08
CA THR A 14 3.31 10.33 16.44
C THR A 14 1.92 10.58 17.01
N ALA A 15 0.88 10.22 16.26
CA ALA A 15 -0.47 10.19 16.79
C ALA A 15 -0.55 9.03 17.78
N GLU A 16 -0.44 9.34 19.07
CA GLU A 16 -0.68 8.40 20.16
C GLU A 16 -2.22 8.26 20.32
N GLU A 17 -2.83 7.38 19.54
CA GLU A 17 -4.22 6.98 19.71
C GLU A 17 -4.27 5.91 20.82
N GLU A 18 -4.98 6.17 21.92
CA GLU A 18 -5.15 5.15 22.97
C GLU A 18 -5.80 3.90 22.39
N ASP A 19 -5.11 2.76 22.57
CA ASP A 19 -5.42 1.43 22.02
C ASP A 19 -6.64 0.80 22.74
N LEU A 20 -7.80 1.47 22.69
CA LEU A 20 -9.08 0.94 23.18
C LEU A 20 -9.82 0.13 22.10
N LEU A 21 -9.31 0.13 20.87
CA LEU A 21 -9.85 -0.64 19.76
C LEU A 21 -9.02 -1.91 19.59
N LYS A 22 -9.67 -3.07 19.45
CA LYS A 22 -8.99 -4.33 19.12
C LYS A 22 -8.81 -4.38 17.59
N PRO A 23 -7.62 -4.13 17.03
CA PRO A 23 -7.43 -4.16 15.58
C PRO A 23 -7.60 -5.59 15.04
N LEU A 24 -8.24 -5.72 13.88
CA LEU A 24 -8.19 -6.95 13.10
C LEU A 24 -6.87 -6.99 12.32
N LEU A 25 -5.99 -7.92 12.71
CA LEU A 25 -4.75 -8.15 11.97
C LEU A 25 -5.06 -8.83 10.63
N LEU A 26 -4.88 -8.10 9.53
CA LEU A 26 -5.10 -8.63 8.19
C LEU A 26 -3.91 -9.45 7.69
N ILE A 27 -2.70 -8.90 7.78
CA ILE A 27 -1.47 -9.52 7.26
C ILE A 27 -0.29 -9.12 8.14
N ALA A 28 0.47 -10.11 8.64
CA ALA A 28 1.69 -9.90 9.42
C ALA A 28 2.97 -10.25 8.65
N PHE A 29 2.85 -10.88 7.47
CA PHE A 29 3.97 -11.37 6.66
C PHE A 29 4.87 -12.40 7.37
N GLU A 30 4.31 -13.08 8.37
CA GLU A 30 4.90 -14.21 9.08
C GLU A 30 4.70 -15.52 8.31
N GLN A 31 5.40 -16.58 8.72
CA GLN A 31 5.36 -17.88 8.03
C GLN A 31 3.96 -18.52 7.99
N ASP A 32 3.09 -18.21 8.95
CA ASP A 32 1.70 -18.66 9.05
C ASP A 32 0.68 -17.58 8.65
N SER A 33 1.14 -16.44 8.11
CA SER A 33 0.25 -15.41 7.59
C SER A 33 -0.54 -15.93 6.38
N PRO A 34 -1.78 -15.45 6.19
CA PRO A 34 -2.57 -15.81 5.02
C PRO A 34 -1.87 -15.37 3.73
N ASP A 35 -1.82 -16.27 2.75
CA ASP A 35 -1.42 -15.91 1.39
C ASP A 35 -2.61 -15.27 0.68
N VAL A 36 -2.49 -13.97 0.43
CA VAL A 36 -3.53 -13.14 -0.20
C VAL A 36 -3.24 -12.90 -1.69
N GLY A 37 -2.34 -13.69 -2.28
CA GLY A 37 -2.06 -13.65 -3.72
C GLY A 37 -1.45 -12.34 -4.17
N TRP A 38 -0.39 -11.87 -3.50
CA TRP A 38 0.31 -10.66 -3.95
C TRP A 38 0.90 -10.85 -5.35
N TYR A 39 0.71 -9.86 -6.23
CA TYR A 39 1.25 -9.87 -7.59
C TYR A 39 1.74 -8.48 -8.01
N VAL A 40 2.64 -8.47 -8.98
CA VAL A 40 3.24 -7.27 -9.55
C VAL A 40 2.43 -6.80 -10.76
N GLN A 41 2.24 -5.50 -10.87
CA GLN A 41 1.77 -4.87 -12.10
C GLN A 41 2.66 -3.70 -12.50
N ASN A 42 3.27 -3.83 -13.68
CA ASN A 42 4.15 -2.84 -14.32
C ASN A 42 3.50 -2.33 -15.62
N ASP A 43 4.01 -1.21 -16.14
CA ASP A 43 3.52 -0.49 -17.33
C ASP A 43 3.92 -1.12 -18.70
N ASN A 44 4.30 -2.40 -18.71
CA ASN A 44 4.97 -3.06 -19.84
C ASN A 44 4.11 -3.22 -21.12
N VAL A 45 2.79 -3.05 -21.04
CA VAL A 45 1.85 -3.36 -22.15
C VAL A 45 1.98 -2.36 -23.32
N MET A 46 2.51 -1.15 -23.09
CA MET A 46 2.64 -0.12 -24.13
C MET A 46 4.09 0.39 -24.30
N GLY A 47 5.08 -0.45 -24.02
CA GLY A 47 6.50 -0.07 -24.10
C GLY A 47 7.01 0.66 -22.86
N GLY A 48 6.27 0.59 -21.75
CA GLY A 48 6.77 0.95 -20.43
C GLY A 48 8.01 0.15 -20.07
N GLN A 49 8.87 0.77 -19.28
CA GLN A 49 10.18 0.22 -18.89
C GLN A 49 10.31 0.10 -17.37
N SER A 50 9.19 0.22 -16.64
CA SER A 50 9.21 0.07 -15.20
C SER A 50 9.35 -1.40 -14.82
N VAL A 51 10.24 -1.69 -13.89
CA VAL A 51 10.47 -3.03 -13.36
C VAL A 51 10.39 -2.94 -11.84
N GLY A 52 9.26 -3.36 -11.28
CA GLY A 52 9.13 -3.62 -9.85
C GLY A 52 8.96 -5.09 -9.54
N GLY A 53 9.20 -5.42 -8.29
CA GLY A 53 9.00 -6.72 -7.69
C GLY A 53 8.79 -6.59 -6.19
N PHE A 54 8.45 -7.71 -5.55
CA PHE A 54 8.41 -7.77 -4.10
C PHE A 54 9.01 -9.07 -3.58
N SER A 55 9.43 -9.03 -2.33
CA SER A 55 9.76 -10.20 -1.53
C SER A 55 9.09 -10.09 -0.16
N VAL A 56 8.80 -11.23 0.44
CA VAL A 56 8.40 -11.30 1.85
C VAL A 56 9.60 -11.80 2.63
N GLN A 57 10.05 -11.02 3.61
CA GLN A 57 11.22 -11.34 4.44
C GLN A 57 11.10 -10.66 5.80
N ALA A 58 11.52 -11.36 6.86
CA ALA A 58 11.58 -10.82 8.22
C ALA A 58 10.30 -10.08 8.65
N SER A 59 9.13 -10.71 8.44
CA SER A 59 7.83 -10.15 8.83
C SER A 59 7.43 -8.86 8.09
N GLU A 60 8.02 -8.64 6.91
CA GLU A 60 7.78 -7.48 6.06
C GLU A 60 7.61 -7.89 4.60
N LEU A 61 6.74 -7.15 3.88
CA LEU A 61 6.74 -7.16 2.42
C LEU A 61 7.60 -6.00 1.92
N VAL A 62 8.68 -6.35 1.24
CA VAL A 62 9.61 -5.39 0.64
C VAL A 62 9.25 -5.21 -0.83
N PHE A 63 8.73 -4.04 -1.18
CA PHE A 63 8.56 -3.63 -2.57
C PHE A 63 9.82 -2.91 -3.05
N SER A 64 10.35 -3.32 -4.20
CA SER A 64 11.57 -2.71 -4.77
C SER A 64 11.61 -2.78 -6.30
N GLY A 65 12.38 -1.90 -6.91
CA GLY A 65 12.52 -1.85 -8.37
C GLY A 65 12.92 -0.49 -8.92
N ASN A 66 12.82 -0.35 -10.23
CA ASN A 66 13.06 0.88 -10.97
C ASN A 66 11.79 1.28 -11.73
N THR A 67 11.26 2.47 -11.43
CA THR A 67 10.12 3.04 -12.15
C THR A 67 10.62 4.06 -13.15
N ASN A 68 10.28 3.86 -14.43
CA ASN A 68 10.58 4.87 -15.45
C ASN A 68 9.51 5.96 -15.42
N THR A 69 9.81 7.09 -14.80
CA THR A 69 8.88 8.21 -14.66
C THR A 69 8.86 9.13 -15.89
N ASN A 70 9.77 8.93 -16.85
CA ASN A 70 9.78 9.68 -18.11
C ASN A 70 8.61 9.21 -19.00
N GLY A 71 7.55 10.01 -19.05
CA GLY A 71 6.30 9.65 -19.73
C GLY A 71 5.23 9.05 -18.83
N GLY A 72 5.41 9.08 -17.50
CA GLY A 72 4.37 8.71 -16.53
C GLY A 72 4.23 7.21 -16.26
N GLY A 73 5.33 6.46 -16.37
CA GLY A 73 5.35 5.04 -16.04
C GLY A 73 5.03 4.75 -14.57
N PHE A 74 4.72 3.49 -14.28
CA PHE A 74 4.35 3.04 -12.94
C PHE A 74 4.80 1.60 -12.67
N SER A 75 4.98 1.31 -11.38
CA SER A 75 5.06 -0.04 -10.86
C SER A 75 4.23 -0.13 -9.59
N SER A 76 3.56 -1.27 -9.41
CA SER A 76 2.69 -1.51 -8.26
C SER A 76 2.69 -2.97 -7.85
N ILE A 77 2.35 -3.21 -6.58
CA ILE A 77 1.95 -4.51 -6.06
C ILE A 77 0.48 -4.47 -5.66
N ARG A 78 -0.16 -5.62 -5.77
CA ARG A 78 -1.61 -5.80 -5.64
C ARG A 78 -1.89 -7.14 -4.96
N SER A 79 -2.85 -7.19 -4.05
CA SER A 79 -3.38 -8.47 -3.57
C SER A 79 -4.48 -8.98 -4.51
N GLU A 80 -4.80 -10.27 -4.41
CA GLU A 80 -6.11 -10.75 -4.84
C GLU A 80 -7.22 -10.10 -3.99
N PRO A 81 -8.46 -10.07 -4.50
CA PRO A 81 -9.65 -9.74 -3.73
C PRO A 81 -9.71 -10.46 -2.38
N LEU A 82 -9.87 -9.71 -1.28
CA LEU A 82 -10.11 -10.28 0.04
C LEU A 82 -11.58 -10.11 0.43
N GLU A 83 -12.25 -11.21 0.76
CA GLU A 83 -13.59 -11.20 1.34
C GLU A 83 -13.49 -11.00 2.86
N LEU A 84 -13.52 -9.74 3.28
CA LEU A 84 -13.44 -9.34 4.69
C LEU A 84 -14.72 -8.61 5.11
N ASP A 85 -15.27 -8.98 6.26
CA ASP A 85 -16.29 -8.17 6.93
C ASP A 85 -15.60 -7.13 7.82
N LEU A 86 -15.66 -5.87 7.37
CA LEU A 86 -15.06 -4.72 8.04
C LEU A 86 -16.14 -3.74 8.56
N ALA A 87 -17.40 -4.18 8.69
CA ALA A 87 -18.51 -3.32 9.07
C ALA A 87 -18.33 -2.63 10.43
N ASP A 88 -17.63 -3.29 11.36
CA ASP A 88 -17.35 -2.79 12.72
C ASP A 88 -16.04 -1.99 12.83
N TYR A 89 -15.36 -1.69 11.71
CA TYR A 89 -14.06 -1.01 11.70
C TYR A 89 -14.13 0.32 10.95
N ASP A 90 -13.58 1.38 11.57
CA ASP A 90 -13.61 2.74 11.02
C ASP A 90 -12.54 3.01 9.96
N GLY A 91 -11.53 2.15 9.83
CA GLY A 91 -10.43 2.38 8.91
C GLY A 91 -9.41 1.27 8.79
N ILE A 92 -8.37 1.54 8.00
CA ILE A 92 -7.25 0.64 7.74
C ILE A 92 -5.97 1.28 8.24
N ARG A 93 -5.19 0.53 9.02
CA ARG A 93 -3.86 0.93 9.48
C ARG A 93 -2.80 0.21 8.65
N LEU A 94 -1.85 0.98 8.12
CA LEU A 94 -0.69 0.48 7.38
C LEU A 94 0.58 0.91 8.10
N THR A 95 1.47 -0.05 8.38
CA THR A 95 2.83 0.25 8.86
C THR A 95 3.76 0.27 7.66
N VAL A 96 4.35 1.43 7.37
CA VAL A 96 5.17 1.63 6.15
C VAL A 96 6.50 2.27 6.51
N LYS A 97 7.58 1.69 5.99
CA LYS A 97 8.90 2.31 5.94
C LYS A 97 9.20 2.72 4.50
N ALA A 98 9.25 4.03 4.25
CA ALA A 98 9.41 4.58 2.90
C ALA A 98 10.83 5.11 2.66
N ASP A 99 11.20 5.21 1.38
CA ASP A 99 12.48 5.76 0.89
C ASP A 99 12.44 7.27 0.63
N GLY A 100 11.35 7.94 1.02
CA GLY A 100 11.12 9.37 0.80
C GLY A 100 10.41 9.72 -0.52
N ARG A 101 10.16 8.74 -1.41
CA ARG A 101 9.30 8.95 -2.60
C ARG A 101 7.83 9.00 -2.20
N ARG A 102 6.98 9.50 -3.10
CA ARG A 102 5.53 9.49 -2.92
C ARG A 102 4.93 8.19 -3.44
N TYR A 103 4.16 7.53 -2.57
CA TYR A 103 3.43 6.30 -2.85
C TYR A 103 1.93 6.55 -2.72
N THR A 104 1.14 5.79 -3.46
CA THR A 104 -0.32 5.74 -3.32
C THR A 104 -0.71 4.36 -2.81
N ALA A 105 -1.38 4.29 -1.67
CA ALA A 105 -2.12 3.09 -1.27
C ALA A 105 -3.58 3.27 -1.70
N ALA A 106 -4.11 2.35 -2.49
CA ALA A 106 -5.51 2.32 -2.89
C ALA A 106 -6.18 1.10 -2.27
N ILE A 107 -7.42 1.28 -1.81
CA ILE A 107 -8.28 0.23 -1.26
C ILE A 107 -9.64 0.41 -1.90
N SER A 108 -10.21 -0.67 -2.44
CA SER A 108 -11.50 -0.65 -3.12
C SER A 108 -12.43 -1.71 -2.52
N ARG A 109 -13.73 -1.43 -2.52
CA ARG A 109 -14.75 -2.39 -2.08
C ARG A 109 -14.99 -3.45 -3.16
N LEU A 110 -15.11 -4.70 -2.75
CA LEU A 110 -15.60 -5.76 -3.63
C LEU A 110 -17.08 -5.55 -3.97
N GLN A 111 -17.40 -5.48 -5.26
CA GLN A 111 -18.79 -5.45 -5.72
C GLN A 111 -19.15 -6.83 -6.27
N ALA A 112 -20.18 -7.46 -5.73
CA ALA A 112 -20.78 -8.66 -6.33
C ALA A 112 -21.41 -8.28 -7.67
N GLY A 113 -21.03 -8.99 -8.74
CA GLY A 113 -21.17 -8.53 -10.12
C GLY A 113 -22.59 -8.35 -10.64
N ARG A 114 -22.70 -7.45 -11.63
CA ARG A 114 -23.73 -7.52 -12.70
C ARG A 114 -23.05 -8.07 -13.95
N ALA A 115 -23.68 -9.04 -14.59
CA ALA A 115 -23.14 -9.77 -15.74
C ALA A 115 -22.80 -8.86 -16.96
N ASP A 116 -21.63 -9.15 -17.54
CA ASP A 116 -21.18 -9.01 -18.94
C ASP A 116 -21.52 -7.72 -19.72
N THR A 117 -20.56 -6.77 -19.81
CA THR A 117 -20.10 -6.17 -21.08
C THR A 117 -18.85 -5.30 -20.83
N GLY A 118 -17.70 -5.67 -21.39
CA GLY A 118 -16.67 -4.73 -21.90
C GLY A 118 -16.13 -3.56 -21.04
N GLN A 119 -16.25 -3.56 -19.70
CA GLN A 119 -15.73 -2.48 -18.87
C GLN A 119 -15.00 -3.06 -17.66
N LYS A 120 -13.67 -2.93 -17.62
CA LYS A 120 -12.84 -3.24 -16.45
C LYS A 120 -13.33 -2.36 -15.29
N SER A 121 -14.14 -2.93 -14.41
CA SER A 121 -14.61 -2.27 -13.19
C SER A 121 -13.84 -2.77 -11.97
N ASP A 122 -13.52 -1.82 -11.10
CA ASP A 122 -12.48 -1.86 -10.09
C ASP A 122 -12.61 -3.00 -9.08
N GLN A 123 -11.53 -3.77 -8.98
CA GLN A 123 -11.32 -4.87 -8.05
C GLN A 123 -10.88 -4.32 -6.68
N GLY A 124 -11.35 -4.93 -5.60
CA GLY A 124 -10.89 -4.65 -4.23
C GLY A 124 -9.46 -5.11 -4.05
N VAL A 125 -8.53 -4.21 -4.35
CA VAL A 125 -7.10 -4.47 -4.37
C VAL A 125 -6.46 -3.49 -3.43
N CYS A 126 -5.69 -3.97 -2.46
CA CYS A 126 -4.70 -3.11 -1.80
C CYS A 126 -3.58 -2.90 -2.82
N ALA A 127 -3.60 -1.78 -3.53
CA ALA A 127 -2.56 -1.45 -4.50
C ALA A 127 -1.61 -0.43 -3.87
N VAL A 128 -0.35 -0.80 -3.67
CA VAL A 128 0.71 0.18 -3.39
C VAL A 128 1.33 0.54 -4.74
N SER A 129 1.04 1.73 -5.22
CA SER A 129 1.54 2.29 -6.48
C SER A 129 2.60 3.34 -6.23
N VAL A 130 3.69 3.27 -6.99
CA VAL A 130 4.76 4.28 -6.97
C VAL A 130 4.68 5.10 -8.24
N ARG A 131 4.79 6.42 -8.08
CA ARG A 131 4.92 7.37 -9.19
C ARG A 131 6.34 7.95 -9.29
#